data_AF-A0A966N6Z1-F1
#
_entry.id   AF-A0A966N6Z1-F1
#
_cell.length_a   1.000
_cell.length_b   1.000
_cell.length_c   1.000
_cell.angle_alpha   90.00
_cell.angle_beta   90.00
_cell.angle_gamma   90.00
#
_symmetry.space_group_name_H-M   'P 1'
#
loop_
_entity.id
_entity.type
_entity.pdbx_description
1 polymer ?
#
loop_
_entity_poly.entity_id
_entity_poly.type
_entity_poly.pdbx_seq_one_letter_code
_entity_poly.pdbx_strand_id
1 'polypeptide(L)'
;MKHSSRTEPCPICGRNVDDKCRWTETAIFCYFGDSFHPPMNLNKGDVVEAFESSWKLLYLQGGFSGGSYVFTRYSSVKNNFVSHEERQKLQKLIDENTLKLQKRINNLRKLVQKSYALKDFQQMTLQDFCATTLLLDEVTEECESVLQFIYANRSRVKISRKFFTALPLWKKQVERQRNDFVEFQKLYLE
;
A
#
# COMPACT_ATOMS: atom_id res chain seq x y z
N MET A 1 22.72 -9.34 -1.11
CA MET A 1 23.23 -8.37 -2.10
C MET A 1 24.54 -8.94 -2.62
N LYS A 2 24.72 -9.05 -3.94
CA LYS A 2 25.97 -9.51 -4.54
C LYS A 2 27.02 -8.40 -4.45
N HIS A 3 28.29 -8.77 -4.50
CA HIS A 3 29.41 -7.84 -4.46
C HIS A 3 30.51 -8.28 -5.41
N SER A 4 31.36 -7.35 -5.83
CA SER A 4 32.49 -7.67 -6.68
C SER A 4 33.46 -8.60 -5.96
N SER A 5 33.97 -9.60 -6.69
CA SER A 5 34.98 -10.53 -6.20
C SER A 5 35.75 -11.12 -7.38
N ARG A 6 36.78 -11.91 -7.12
CA ARG A 6 37.60 -12.54 -8.18
C ARG A 6 36.79 -13.41 -9.14
N THR A 7 35.74 -14.06 -8.63
CA THR A 7 34.87 -14.96 -9.39
C THR A 7 33.58 -14.29 -9.87
N GLU A 8 33.20 -13.15 -9.29
CA GLU A 8 32.01 -12.38 -9.68
C GLU A 8 32.40 -10.92 -9.95
N PRO A 9 32.82 -10.57 -11.18
CA PRO A 9 33.16 -9.19 -11.53
C PRO A 9 31.93 -8.28 -11.48
N CYS A 10 32.15 -6.99 -11.22
CA CYS A 10 31.09 -5.99 -11.29
C CYS A 10 30.48 -5.96 -12.70
N PRO A 11 29.15 -5.99 -12.84
CA PRO A 11 28.49 -5.95 -14.15
C PRO A 11 28.82 -4.70 -14.98
N ILE A 12 29.10 -3.57 -14.32
CA ILE A 12 29.27 -2.27 -14.99
C ILE A 12 30.73 -1.98 -15.32
N CYS A 13 31.63 -2.11 -14.33
CA CYS A 13 33.04 -1.74 -14.49
C CYS A 13 34.00 -2.93 -14.55
N GLY A 14 33.51 -4.17 -14.45
CA GLY A 14 34.36 -5.36 -14.47
C GLY A 14 35.22 -5.58 -13.22
N ARG A 15 35.12 -4.71 -12.20
CA ARG A 15 35.90 -4.83 -10.95
C ARG A 15 35.77 -6.20 -10.33
N ASN A 16 36.90 -6.88 -10.11
CA ASN A 16 36.97 -8.26 -9.61
C ASN A 16 38.01 -8.43 -8.47
N VAL A 17 38.39 -7.34 -7.81
CA VAL A 17 39.49 -7.35 -6.82
C VAL A 17 39.03 -7.30 -5.36
N ASP A 18 37.91 -6.63 -5.07
CA ASP A 18 37.35 -6.43 -3.73
C ASP A 18 35.82 -6.23 -3.80
N ASP A 19 35.16 -6.04 -2.65
CA ASP A 19 33.70 -5.97 -2.50
C ASP A 19 33.10 -4.55 -2.66
N LYS A 20 33.85 -3.61 -3.27
CA LYS A 20 33.41 -2.21 -3.36
C LYS A 20 32.19 -2.01 -4.24
N CYS A 21 32.05 -2.76 -5.33
CA CYS A 21 30.84 -2.74 -6.15
C CYS A 21 29.82 -3.71 -5.56
N ARG A 22 28.55 -3.32 -5.54
CA ARG A 22 27.45 -4.14 -4.98
C ARG A 22 26.23 -4.10 -5.87
N TRP A 23 25.47 -5.18 -5.95
CA TRP A 23 24.27 -5.21 -6.78
C TRP A 23 23.20 -6.20 -6.31
N THR A 24 21.98 -5.95 -6.79
CA THR A 24 20.80 -6.82 -6.70
C THR A 24 20.24 -7.00 -8.12
N GLU A 25 19.11 -7.70 -8.24
CA GLU A 25 18.40 -7.83 -9.53
C GLU A 25 17.84 -6.49 -10.06
N THR A 26 17.74 -5.47 -9.21
CA THR A 26 17.07 -4.20 -9.51
C THR A 26 18.00 -3.00 -9.49
N ALA A 27 19.14 -3.07 -8.80
CA ALA A 27 20.06 -1.95 -8.65
C ALA A 27 21.53 -2.39 -8.65
N ILE A 28 22.40 -1.56 -9.22
CA ILE A 28 23.86 -1.72 -9.17
C ILE A 28 24.49 -0.46 -8.58
N PHE A 29 25.35 -0.64 -7.59
CA PHE A 29 26.21 0.36 -6.98
C PHE A 29 27.63 0.10 -7.49
N CYS A 30 28.02 0.85 -8.52
CA CYS A 30 29.33 0.72 -9.15
C CYS A 30 30.28 1.74 -8.54
N TYR A 31 31.30 1.27 -7.82
CA TYR A 31 32.29 2.14 -7.18
C TYR A 31 33.11 2.90 -8.22
N PHE A 32 33.28 4.20 -8.00
CA PHE A 32 34.12 5.06 -8.84
C PHE A 32 35.53 5.10 -8.24
N GLY A 33 36.46 4.31 -8.78
CA GLY A 33 37.85 4.24 -8.33
C GLY A 33 38.85 4.32 -9.47
N ASP A 34 40.13 4.49 -9.13
CA ASP A 34 41.18 4.82 -10.11
C ASP A 34 41.41 3.71 -11.15
N SER A 35 41.41 2.44 -10.73
CA SER A 35 41.67 1.30 -11.63
C SER A 35 40.41 0.69 -12.24
N PHE A 36 39.26 0.86 -11.59
CA PHE A 36 37.97 0.37 -12.06
C PHE A 36 36.92 1.43 -11.76
N HIS A 37 36.30 1.94 -12.82
CA HIS A 37 35.26 2.94 -12.73
C HIS A 37 34.15 2.61 -13.75
N PRO A 38 32.91 3.08 -13.50
CA PRO A 38 31.87 3.11 -14.52
C PRO A 38 32.35 3.86 -15.78
N PRO A 39 31.71 3.65 -16.95
CA PRO A 39 32.02 4.41 -18.16
C PRO A 39 32.10 5.91 -17.89
N MET A 40 33.14 6.56 -18.45
CA MET A 40 33.34 7.99 -18.31
C MET A 40 32.28 8.78 -19.11
N ASN A 41 32.03 10.02 -18.68
CA ASN A 41 31.08 10.95 -19.32
C ASN A 41 29.61 10.53 -19.28
N LEU A 42 29.23 9.60 -18.40
CA LEU A 42 27.83 9.31 -18.15
C LEU A 42 27.15 10.47 -17.43
N ASN A 43 26.00 10.88 -17.94
CA ASN A 43 25.07 11.80 -17.30
C ASN A 43 23.94 11.03 -16.61
N LYS A 44 23.36 11.65 -15.59
CA LYS A 44 22.15 11.12 -14.95
C LYS A 44 21.06 10.94 -16.02
N GLY A 45 20.57 9.71 -16.15
CA GLY A 45 19.56 9.33 -17.13
C GLY A 45 20.09 8.46 -18.27
N ASP A 46 21.40 8.43 -18.48
CA ASP A 46 22.04 7.60 -19.50
C ASP A 46 21.82 6.11 -19.22
N VAL A 47 21.77 5.32 -20.29
CA VAL A 47 21.53 3.88 -20.25
C VAL A 47 22.78 3.17 -20.73
N VAL A 48 23.23 2.16 -19.97
CA VAL A 48 24.36 1.29 -20.30
C VAL A 48 23.89 -0.15 -20.40
N GLU A 49 24.45 -0.92 -21.33
CA GLU A 49 24.17 -2.35 -21.50
C GLU A 49 25.17 -3.17 -20.67
N ALA A 50 24.66 -4.04 -19.78
CA ALA A 50 25.48 -4.90 -18.93
C ALA A 50 24.73 -6.17 -18.51
N PHE A 51 25.38 -7.34 -18.61
CA PHE A 51 24.81 -8.67 -18.32
C PHE A 51 23.40 -8.86 -18.91
N GLU A 52 23.29 -8.71 -20.24
CA GLU A 52 22.05 -8.94 -20.99
C GLU A 52 20.87 -8.07 -20.55
N SER A 53 21.14 -6.96 -19.87
CA SER A 53 20.13 -6.01 -19.42
C SER A 53 20.62 -4.58 -19.62
N SER A 54 19.69 -3.69 -19.92
CA SER A 54 19.93 -2.26 -19.92
C SER A 54 19.86 -1.72 -18.49
N TRP A 55 20.70 -0.75 -18.15
CA TRP A 55 20.80 -0.16 -16.82
C TRP A 55 20.84 1.36 -16.93
N LYS A 56 19.92 2.05 -16.26
CA LYS A 56 19.83 3.52 -16.27
C LYS A 56 20.54 4.12 -15.07
N LEU A 57 21.42 5.08 -15.31
CA LEU A 57 22.13 5.83 -14.28
C LEU A 57 21.16 6.79 -13.55
N LEU A 58 20.97 6.59 -12.24
CA LEU A 58 20.13 7.42 -11.39
C LEU A 58 20.91 8.49 -10.62
N TYR A 59 22.10 8.14 -10.13
CA TYR A 59 22.93 9.02 -9.30
C TYR A 59 24.41 8.83 -9.63
N LEU A 60 25.15 9.94 -9.74
CA LEU A 60 26.61 9.95 -9.88
C LEU A 60 27.32 9.82 -8.53
N GLN A 61 26.63 10.19 -7.44
CA GLN A 61 27.14 10.10 -6.08
C GLN A 61 26.08 9.43 -5.20
N GLY A 62 26.28 8.15 -4.93
CA GLY A 62 25.40 7.34 -4.10
C GLY A 62 26.14 6.24 -3.36
N GLY A 63 25.39 5.33 -2.75
CA GLY A 63 25.94 4.36 -1.80
C GLY A 63 26.23 4.99 -0.44
N PHE A 64 26.72 4.18 0.50
CA PHE A 64 26.94 4.61 1.90
C PHE A 64 27.99 5.72 2.03
N SER A 65 29.05 5.68 1.22
CA SER A 65 30.14 6.66 1.22
C SER A 65 30.04 7.73 0.13
N GLY A 66 28.97 7.74 -0.66
CA GLY A 66 28.80 8.66 -1.80
C GLY A 66 29.72 8.38 -3.01
N GLY A 67 30.63 7.42 -2.92
CA GLY A 67 31.62 7.10 -3.96
C GLY A 67 31.16 6.10 -5.02
N SER A 68 29.85 5.94 -5.25
CA SER A 68 29.31 4.97 -6.22
C SER A 68 28.30 5.59 -7.17
N TYR A 69 28.36 5.18 -8.42
CA TYR A 69 27.31 5.42 -9.39
C TYR A 69 26.20 4.40 -9.16
N VAL A 70 24.95 4.88 -9.13
CA VAL A 70 23.77 4.04 -8.85
C VAL A 70 22.99 3.85 -10.13
N PHE A 71 22.93 2.61 -10.58
CA PHE A 71 22.15 2.20 -11.74
C PHE A 71 20.90 1.44 -11.30
N THR A 72 19.80 1.61 -12.03
CA THR A 72 18.59 0.78 -11.90
C THR A 72 18.37 0.02 -13.19
N ARG A 73 17.76 -1.16 -13.09
CA ARG A 73 17.41 -1.93 -14.29
C ARG A 73 16.49 -1.09 -15.18
N TYR A 74 16.88 -0.92 -16.44
CA TYR A 74 16.12 -0.24 -17.48
C TYR A 74 15.46 -1.29 -18.34
N SER A 75 14.14 -1.19 -18.48
CA SER A 75 13.40 -1.95 -19.47
C SER A 75 12.81 -0.95 -20.43
N SER A 76 13.15 -1.07 -21.71
CA SER A 76 12.52 -0.31 -22.80
C SER A 76 10.99 -0.45 -22.81
N VAL A 77 10.47 -1.52 -22.20
CA VAL A 77 9.03 -1.84 -22.09
C VAL A 77 8.36 -1.18 -20.87
N LYS A 78 9.12 -0.63 -19.89
CA LYS A 78 8.56 -0.15 -18.61
C LYS A 78 8.99 1.24 -18.15
N ASN A 79 9.56 2.07 -19.03
CA ASN A 79 9.54 3.52 -18.82
C ASN A 79 8.34 4.14 -19.52
N ASN A 80 7.13 3.72 -19.13
CA ASN A 80 6.03 4.66 -19.12
C ASN A 80 6.40 5.71 -18.06
N PHE A 81 7.15 6.74 -18.48
CA PHE A 81 6.99 8.04 -17.84
C PHE A 81 5.50 8.32 -17.96
N VAL A 82 4.74 7.95 -16.92
CA VAL A 82 3.34 8.31 -16.79
C VAL A 82 3.34 9.81 -17.04
N SER A 83 2.74 10.22 -18.15
CA SER A 83 2.82 11.59 -18.61
C SER A 83 2.30 12.49 -17.49
N HIS A 84 2.73 13.75 -17.45
CA HIS A 84 2.21 14.66 -16.43
C HIS A 84 0.66 14.65 -16.40
N GLU A 85 0.04 14.54 -17.57
CA GLU A 85 -1.41 14.40 -17.72
C GLU A 85 -1.97 13.10 -17.12
N GLU A 86 -1.34 11.95 -17.39
CA GLU A 86 -1.75 10.67 -16.79
C GLU A 86 -1.56 10.66 -15.28
N ARG A 87 -0.50 11.30 -14.76
CA ARG A 87 -0.30 11.47 -13.31
C ARG A 87 -1.39 12.32 -12.70
N GLN A 88 -1.78 13.42 -13.36
CA GLN A 88 -2.90 14.24 -12.93
C GLN A 88 -4.22 13.48 -12.95
N LYS A 89 -4.49 12.69 -14.01
CA LYS A 89 -5.70 11.84 -14.09
C LYS A 89 -5.73 10.82 -12.96
N LEU A 90 -4.61 10.15 -12.69
CA LEU A 90 -4.50 9.20 -11.59
C LEU A 90 -4.69 9.89 -10.22
N GLN A 91 -4.09 11.07 -10.03
CA GLN A 91 -4.22 11.83 -8.79
C GLN A 91 -5.66 12.27 -8.55
N LYS A 92 -6.35 12.77 -9.58
CA LYS A 92 -7.78 13.10 -9.53
C LYS A 92 -8.62 11.88 -9.14
N LEU A 93 -8.37 10.73 -9.77
CA LEU A 93 -9.07 9.48 -9.42
C LEU A 93 -8.82 9.07 -7.97
N ILE A 94 -7.59 9.20 -7.47
CA ILE A 94 -7.25 8.90 -6.08
C ILE A 94 -8.01 9.83 -5.12
N ASP A 95 -8.06 11.12 -5.42
CA ASP A 95 -8.69 12.11 -4.54
C ASP A 95 -10.22 11.95 -4.57
N GLU A 96 -10.83 11.68 -5.72
CA GLU A 96 -12.26 11.36 -5.85
C GLU A 96 -12.63 10.10 -5.05
N ASN A 97 -11.87 9.01 -5.20
CA ASN A 97 -12.13 7.78 -4.46
C ASN A 97 -11.90 7.95 -2.96
N THR A 98 -10.89 8.74 -2.57
CA THR A 98 -10.64 9.07 -1.16
C THR A 98 -11.80 9.87 -0.58
N LEU A 99 -12.34 10.86 -1.31
CA LEU A 99 -13.49 11.64 -0.87
C LEU A 99 -14.75 10.77 -0.73
N LYS A 100 -15.02 9.89 -1.71
CA LYS A 100 -16.12 8.91 -1.63
C LYS A 100 -15.98 8.03 -0.39
N LEU A 101 -14.79 7.49 -0.14
CA LEU A 101 -14.51 6.67 1.03
C LEU A 101 -14.71 7.45 2.33
N GLN A 102 -14.23 8.69 2.43
CA GLN A 102 -14.41 9.52 3.62
C GLN A 102 -15.89 9.75 3.95
N LYS A 103 -16.73 9.99 2.94
CA LYS A 103 -18.19 10.12 3.14
C LYS A 103 -18.78 8.85 3.73
N ARG A 104 -18.43 7.68 3.18
CA ARG A 104 -18.88 6.37 3.70
C ARG A 104 -18.40 6.10 5.12
N ILE A 105 -17.13 6.40 5.42
CA ILE A 105 -16.56 6.27 6.77
C ILE A 105 -17.31 7.14 7.77
N ASN A 106 -17.63 8.37 7.40
CA ASN A 106 -18.37 9.27 8.28
C ASN A 106 -19.81 8.79 8.50
N ASN A 107 -20.46 8.22 7.48
CA ASN A 107 -21.76 7.59 7.65
C ASN A 107 -21.68 6.38 8.58
N LEU A 108 -20.74 5.46 8.32
CA LEU A 108 -20.52 4.27 9.12
C LEU A 108 -20.25 4.60 10.59
N ARG A 109 -19.44 5.64 10.87
CA ARG A 109 -19.22 6.10 12.25
C ARG A 109 -20.51 6.49 12.96
N LYS A 110 -21.42 7.18 12.28
CA LYS A 110 -22.72 7.56 12.86
C LYS A 110 -23.57 6.33 13.15
N LEU A 111 -23.58 5.36 12.24
CA LEU A 111 -24.31 4.09 12.43
C LEU A 111 -23.74 3.29 13.60
N VAL A 112 -22.42 3.12 13.68
CA VAL A 112 -21.74 2.44 14.80
C VAL A 112 -21.98 3.15 16.14
N GLN A 113 -21.96 4.48 16.15
CA GLN A 113 -22.27 5.23 17.37
C GLN A 113 -23.71 5.00 17.84
N LYS A 114 -24.68 4.96 16.91
CA LYS A 114 -26.07 4.61 17.23
C LYS A 114 -26.19 3.19 17.77
N SER A 115 -25.46 2.22 17.20
CA SER A 115 -25.48 0.83 17.67
C SER A 115 -24.79 0.62 19.01
N TYR A 116 -24.05 1.61 19.52
CA TYR A 116 -23.53 1.59 20.89
C TYR A 116 -24.44 2.28 21.91
N ALA A 117 -25.41 3.07 21.46
CA ALA A 117 -26.38 3.74 22.31
C ALA A 117 -27.67 2.91 22.52
N LEU A 118 -27.56 1.58 22.46
CA LEU A 118 -28.70 0.68 22.60
C LEU A 118 -29.16 0.61 24.06
N LYS A 119 -30.46 0.48 24.25
CA LYS A 119 -31.06 0.25 25.57
C LYS A 119 -30.69 -1.15 26.07
N ASP A 120 -30.72 -1.32 27.39
CA ASP A 120 -30.64 -2.66 27.98
C ASP A 120 -31.84 -3.50 27.53
N PHE A 121 -31.64 -4.80 27.30
CA PHE A 121 -32.70 -5.72 26.86
C PHE A 121 -33.95 -5.67 27.75
N GLN A 122 -33.76 -5.51 29.06
CA GLN A 122 -34.85 -5.45 30.05
C GLN A 122 -35.75 -4.21 29.89
N GLN A 123 -35.26 -3.16 29.24
CA GLN A 123 -35.97 -1.88 29.05
C GLN A 123 -36.43 -1.69 27.60
N MET A 124 -36.21 -2.69 26.75
CA MET A 124 -36.47 -2.61 25.33
C MET A 124 -37.90 -3.05 25.02
N THR A 125 -38.65 -2.22 24.30
CA THR A 125 -39.93 -2.64 23.74
C THR A 125 -39.71 -3.55 22.53
N LEU A 126 -40.71 -4.32 22.11
CA LEU A 126 -40.61 -5.12 20.87
C LEU A 126 -40.29 -4.25 19.64
N GLN A 127 -40.85 -3.03 19.59
CA GLN A 127 -40.55 -2.08 18.52
C GLN A 127 -39.09 -1.61 18.56
N ASP A 128 -38.56 -1.29 19.75
CA ASP A 128 -37.14 -0.94 19.92
C ASP A 128 -36.23 -2.12 19.53
N PHE A 129 -36.63 -3.34 19.85
CA PHE A 129 -35.89 -4.56 19.51
C PHE A 129 -35.80 -4.72 17.99
N CYS A 130 -36.92 -4.68 17.28
CA CYS A 130 -36.93 -4.76 15.82
C CYS A 130 -36.11 -3.64 15.16
N ALA A 131 -36.26 -2.39 15.64
CA ALA A 131 -35.50 -1.26 15.13
C ALA A 131 -33.98 -1.43 15.36
N THR A 132 -33.59 -1.99 16.51
CA THR A 132 -32.19 -2.27 16.83
C THR A 132 -31.62 -3.37 15.94
N THR A 133 -32.34 -4.46 15.72
CA THR A 133 -31.91 -5.54 14.82
C THR A 133 -31.67 -4.99 13.40
N LEU A 134 -32.61 -4.20 12.87
CA LEU A 134 -32.45 -3.56 11.56
C LEU A 134 -31.23 -2.63 11.50
N LEU A 135 -30.97 -1.85 12.57
CA LEU A 135 -29.79 -1.01 12.65
C LEU A 135 -28.50 -1.85 12.65
N LEU A 136 -28.45 -2.96 13.39
CA LEU A 136 -27.27 -3.83 13.45
C LEU A 136 -26.99 -4.51 12.10
N ASP A 137 -28.03 -4.91 11.37
CA ASP A 137 -27.91 -5.41 10.00
C ASP A 137 -27.36 -4.32 9.07
N GLU A 138 -27.93 -3.10 9.09
CA GLU A 138 -27.48 -1.96 8.28
C GLU A 138 -25.99 -1.63 8.55
N VAL A 139 -25.57 -1.60 9.82
CA VAL A 139 -24.18 -1.34 10.21
C VAL A 139 -23.24 -2.43 9.68
N THR A 140 -23.68 -3.69 9.74
CA THR A 140 -22.89 -4.85 9.28
C THR A 140 -22.69 -4.78 7.76
N GLU A 141 -23.77 -4.54 7.01
CA GLU A 141 -23.72 -4.39 5.55
C GLU A 141 -22.82 -3.22 5.14
N GLU A 142 -22.92 -2.06 5.80
CA GLU A 142 -22.08 -0.91 5.46
C GLU A 142 -20.60 -1.17 5.83
N CYS A 143 -20.31 -1.90 6.91
CA CYS A 143 -18.94 -2.34 7.22
C CYS A 143 -18.35 -3.18 6.06
N GLU A 144 -19.11 -4.14 5.56
CA GLU A 144 -18.68 -5.00 4.46
C GLU A 144 -18.51 -4.23 3.16
N SER A 145 -19.46 -3.36 2.84
CA SER A 145 -19.39 -2.55 1.65
C SER A 145 -18.21 -1.57 1.66
N VAL A 146 -17.86 -1.00 2.81
CA VAL A 146 -16.65 -0.19 2.98
C VAL A 146 -15.39 -1.05 2.81
N LEU A 147 -15.33 -2.25 3.41
CA LEU A 147 -14.19 -3.16 3.22
C LEU A 147 -13.99 -3.53 1.75
N GLN A 148 -15.06 -3.91 1.05
CA GLN A 148 -15.03 -4.23 -0.38
C GLN A 148 -14.53 -3.04 -1.21
N PHE A 149 -15.01 -1.83 -0.91
CA PHE A 149 -14.53 -0.62 -1.58
C PHE A 149 -13.02 -0.40 -1.40
N ILE A 150 -12.52 -0.62 -0.18
CA ILE A 150 -11.09 -0.49 0.13
C ILE A 150 -10.27 -1.55 -0.62
N TYR A 151 -10.72 -2.80 -0.63
CA TYR A 151 -10.02 -3.87 -1.36
C TYR A 151 -9.98 -3.61 -2.86
N ALA A 152 -11.10 -3.21 -3.47
CA ALA A 152 -11.20 -2.89 -4.89
C ALA A 152 -10.32 -1.68 -5.29
N ASN A 153 -10.05 -0.77 -4.36
CA ASN A 153 -9.32 0.47 -4.63
C ASN A 153 -8.01 0.60 -3.84
N ARG A 154 -7.39 -0.50 -3.38
CA ARG A 154 -6.27 -0.49 -2.42
C ARG A 154 -5.10 0.45 -2.79
N SER A 155 -4.75 0.54 -4.07
CA SER A 155 -3.67 1.42 -4.58
C SER A 155 -4.15 2.83 -4.95
N ARG A 156 -5.46 3.09 -4.84
CA ARG A 156 -6.14 4.29 -5.35
C ARG A 156 -6.94 5.04 -4.28
N VAL A 157 -6.70 4.78 -3.00
CA VAL A 157 -7.32 5.49 -1.89
C VAL A 157 -6.30 5.80 -0.80
N LYS A 158 -6.43 6.95 -0.17
CA LYS A 158 -5.64 7.32 1.01
C LYS A 158 -6.46 7.00 2.26
N ILE A 159 -5.98 6.09 3.11
CA ILE A 159 -6.68 5.65 4.32
C ILE A 159 -5.80 5.86 5.53
N SER A 160 -6.37 6.44 6.59
CA SER A 160 -5.66 6.56 7.87
C SER A 160 -5.45 5.18 8.50
N ARG A 161 -4.25 4.93 9.04
CA ARG A 161 -3.93 3.69 9.75
C ARG A 161 -4.91 3.40 10.89
N LYS A 162 -5.36 4.45 11.60
CA LYS A 162 -6.36 4.36 12.69
C LYS A 162 -7.69 3.76 12.21
N PHE A 163 -8.14 4.13 11.01
CA PHE A 163 -9.38 3.59 10.45
C PHE A 163 -9.21 2.11 10.08
N PHE A 164 -8.08 1.75 9.48
CA PHE A 164 -7.79 0.37 9.11
C PHE A 164 -7.79 -0.58 10.32
N THR A 165 -7.37 -0.09 11.49
CA THR A 165 -7.45 -0.85 12.75
C THR A 165 -8.84 -0.81 13.40
N ALA A 166 -9.59 0.29 13.26
CA ALA A 166 -10.90 0.45 13.88
C ALA A 166 -12.00 -0.37 13.19
N LEU A 167 -12.00 -0.43 11.85
CA LEU A 167 -13.06 -1.08 11.08
C LEU A 167 -13.28 -2.56 11.43
N PRO A 168 -12.23 -3.42 11.54
CA PRO A 168 -12.40 -4.80 11.98
C PRO A 168 -12.94 -4.92 13.40
N LEU A 169 -12.57 -4.00 14.30
CA LEU A 169 -13.05 -3.98 15.67
C LEU A 169 -14.54 -3.62 15.73
N TRP A 170 -14.97 -2.60 14.99
CA TRP A 170 -16.38 -2.23 14.89
C TRP A 170 -17.21 -3.38 14.33
N LYS A 171 -16.79 -3.98 13.21
CA LYS A 171 -17.47 -5.12 12.60
C LYS A 171 -17.65 -6.25 13.62
N LYS A 172 -16.56 -6.69 14.26
CA LYS A 172 -16.60 -7.76 15.26
C LYS A 172 -17.53 -7.46 16.44
N GLN A 173 -17.58 -6.20 16.88
CA GLN A 173 -18.43 -5.83 18.01
C GLN A 173 -19.91 -5.77 17.63
N VAL A 174 -20.24 -5.23 16.46
CA VAL A 174 -21.61 -5.22 15.93
C VAL A 174 -22.11 -6.63 15.67
N GLU A 175 -21.27 -7.51 15.12
CA GLU A 175 -21.61 -8.93 14.93
C GLU A 175 -21.92 -9.65 16.24
N ARG A 176 -21.17 -9.34 17.32
CA ARG A 176 -21.46 -9.89 18.66
C ARG A 176 -22.82 -9.43 19.16
N GLN A 177 -23.09 -8.13 19.12
CA GLN A 177 -24.40 -7.58 19.51
C GLN A 177 -25.53 -8.22 18.69
N ARG A 178 -25.34 -8.34 17.37
CA ARG A 178 -26.31 -8.99 16.48
C ARG A 178 -26.58 -10.43 16.89
N ASN A 179 -25.55 -11.20 17.20
CA ASN A 179 -25.71 -12.58 17.66
C ASN A 179 -26.45 -12.67 19.00
N ASP A 180 -26.19 -11.74 19.93
CA ASP A 180 -26.90 -11.68 21.21
C ASP A 180 -28.41 -11.44 20.98
N PHE A 181 -28.77 -10.57 20.04
CA PHE A 181 -30.17 -10.35 19.65
C PHE A 181 -30.81 -11.59 19.01
N VAL A 182 -30.09 -12.28 18.12
CA VAL A 182 -30.57 -13.52 17.50
C VAL A 182 -30.83 -14.61 18.54
N GLU A 183 -29.92 -14.79 19.50
CA GLU A 183 -30.10 -15.77 20.57
C GLU A 183 -31.24 -15.37 21.52
N PHE A 184 -31.39 -14.08 21.83
CA PHE A 184 -32.53 -13.60 22.62
C PHE A 184 -33.86 -13.88 21.91
N GLN A 185 -33.94 -13.64 20.60
CA GLN A 185 -35.14 -13.91 19.81
C GLN A 185 -35.54 -15.39 19.88
N LYS A 186 -34.59 -16.31 19.69
CA LYS A 186 -34.84 -17.76 19.78
C LYS A 186 -35.34 -18.23 21.15
N LEU A 187 -34.87 -17.59 22.23
CA LEU A 187 -35.20 -18.02 23.59
C LEU A 187 -36.53 -17.49 24.11
N TYR A 188 -36.98 -16.33 23.60
CA TYR A 188 -38.07 -15.58 24.22
C TYR A 188 -39.21 -15.19 23.27
N LEU A 189 -39.04 -15.29 21.95
CA LEU A 189 -40.02 -14.85 20.95
C LEU A 189 -40.46 -15.95 19.96
N GLU A 190 -39.75 -17.09 19.93
CA GLU A 190 -40.13 -18.31 19.20
C GLU A 190 -40.69 -19.36 20.16
#